data_AF-A0A2X2SUH5-F1
#
_entry.id   AF-A0A2X2SUH5-F1
#
_cell.length_a   1.000
_cell.length_b   1.000
_cell.length_c   1.000
_cell.angle_alpha   90.00
_cell.angle_beta   90.00
_cell.angle_gamma   90.00
#
_symmetry.space_group_name_H-M   'P 1'
#
loop_
_entity.id
_entity.type
_entity.pdbx_description
1 polymer ?
#
loop_
_entity_poly.entity_id
_entity_poly.type
_entity_poly.pdbx_seq_one_letter_code
_entity_poly.pdbx_strand_id
1 'polypeptide(L)'
;MSKMSKSKNNGIDPQVMVERYGADTVRLFMMFASPADMTLEWQESGVEGANRFLKRVWKLVYEHTNRGAVPALDIAALSEDQKALRRDVHKTIAKVTDDIGRRQTFNTAIAAIMELMNKLAKAPQDGEQDRALLNEALLAVVRMLYPFTPHVCFDMWQSLGGEGDVDNAPWPQADEQAMVEDSRLVVVQV
;
A
#
# COMPACT_ATOMS: atom_id res chain seq x y z
N MET A 1 -14.29 22.04 11.21
CA MET A 1 -14.02 23.20 10.30
C MET A 1 -15.29 23.54 9.49
N SER A 2 -15.43 24.73 8.87
CA SER A 2 -16.61 25.05 8.02
C SER A 2 -16.31 24.88 6.52
N LYS A 3 -17.33 24.63 5.69
CA LYS A 3 -17.19 24.46 4.22
C LYS A 3 -16.26 25.51 3.61
N MET A 4 -15.28 25.07 2.82
CA MET A 4 -14.38 25.95 2.08
C MET A 4 -15.16 26.77 1.05
N SER A 5 -14.96 28.08 1.01
CA SER A 5 -15.62 28.99 0.06
C SER A 5 -14.85 30.30 -0.13
N LYS A 6 -14.95 30.90 -1.32
CA LYS A 6 -14.33 32.19 -1.63
C LYS A 6 -14.78 33.30 -0.67
N SER A 7 -16.07 33.34 -0.34
CA SER A 7 -16.65 34.37 0.55
C SER A 7 -16.14 34.29 2.00
N LYS A 8 -15.71 33.10 2.46
CA LYS A 8 -15.15 32.91 3.80
C LYS A 8 -13.63 33.02 3.86
N ASN A 9 -12.97 33.21 2.70
CA ASN A 9 -11.51 33.27 2.57
C ASN A 9 -10.78 32.13 3.31
N ASN A 10 -11.38 30.93 3.32
CA ASN A 10 -10.88 29.74 4.02
C ASN A 10 -10.51 28.60 3.06
N GLY A 11 -10.36 28.91 1.77
CA GLY A 11 -9.85 27.97 0.78
C GLY A 11 -8.36 27.75 1.00
N ILE A 12 -7.92 26.51 0.85
CA ILE A 12 -6.50 26.14 0.91
C ILE A 12 -6.06 25.89 -0.52
N ASP A 13 -4.99 26.56 -0.93
CA ASP A 13 -4.42 26.39 -2.26
C ASP A 13 -3.66 25.05 -2.32
N PRO A 14 -4.11 24.07 -3.14
CA PRO A 14 -3.43 22.79 -3.26
C PRO A 14 -2.02 22.93 -3.87
N GLN A 15 -1.74 23.99 -4.64
CA GLN A 15 -0.46 24.17 -5.32
C GLN A 15 0.70 24.26 -4.31
N VAL A 16 0.52 24.98 -3.21
CA VAL A 16 1.53 25.11 -2.13
C VAL A 16 1.85 23.73 -1.53
N MET A 17 0.86 22.86 -1.40
CA MET A 17 1.03 21.52 -0.84
C MET A 17 1.67 20.57 -1.83
N VAL A 18 1.33 20.68 -3.12
CA VAL A 18 1.96 19.91 -4.19
C VAL A 18 3.43 20.27 -4.33
N GLU A 19 3.79 21.55 -4.30
CA GLU A 19 5.18 22.00 -4.35
C GLU A 19 5.99 21.54 -3.12
N ARG A 20 5.37 21.53 -1.94
CA ARG A 20 6.03 21.15 -0.68
C ARG A 20 6.19 19.63 -0.52
N TYR A 21 5.16 18.86 -0.84
CA TYR A 21 5.08 17.43 -0.52
C TYR A 21 4.97 16.50 -1.73
N GLY A 22 4.78 17.04 -2.93
CA GLY A 22 4.51 16.27 -4.15
C GLY A 22 3.04 15.89 -4.31
N ALA A 23 2.62 15.72 -5.57
CA ALA A 23 1.24 15.39 -5.91
C ALA A 23 0.73 14.09 -5.25
N ASP A 24 1.58 13.07 -5.19
CA ASP A 24 1.22 11.77 -4.61
C ASP A 24 0.90 11.86 -3.11
N THR A 25 1.66 12.66 -2.36
CA THR A 25 1.37 12.87 -0.94
C THR A 25 -0.02 13.48 -0.76
N VAL A 26 -0.34 14.52 -1.55
CA VAL A 26 -1.61 15.24 -1.44
C VAL A 26 -2.78 14.32 -1.85
N ARG A 27 -2.64 13.59 -2.96
CA ARG A 27 -3.65 12.62 -3.42
C ARG A 27 -3.91 11.53 -2.39
N LEU A 28 -2.85 10.94 -1.85
CA LEU A 28 -2.96 9.89 -0.84
C LEU A 28 -3.65 10.40 0.42
N PHE A 29 -3.26 11.59 0.91
CA PHE A 29 -3.92 12.22 2.05
C PHE A 29 -5.42 12.41 1.80
N MET A 30 -5.80 12.97 0.65
CA MET A 30 -7.20 13.20 0.33
C MET A 30 -8.03 11.91 0.28
N MET A 31 -7.45 10.83 -0.26
CA MET A 31 -8.12 9.53 -0.34
C MET A 31 -8.14 8.77 0.99
N PHE A 32 -7.25 9.12 1.93
CA PHE A 32 -7.13 8.46 3.23
C PHE A 32 -7.89 9.15 4.36
N ALA A 33 -7.98 10.48 4.33
CA ALA A 33 -8.45 11.26 5.47
C ALA A 33 -9.94 11.06 5.81
N SER A 34 -10.78 10.71 4.83
CA SER A 34 -12.21 10.48 5.04
C SER A 34 -12.78 9.59 3.92
N PRO A 35 -13.88 8.84 4.14
CA PRO A 35 -14.65 8.22 3.06
C PRO A 35 -15.07 9.25 2.01
N ALA A 36 -15.20 8.82 0.75
CA ALA A 36 -15.45 9.73 -0.38
C ALA A 36 -16.78 10.50 -0.30
N ASP A 37 -17.78 9.94 0.38
CA ASP A 37 -19.11 10.50 0.59
C ASP A 37 -19.25 11.30 1.90
N MET A 38 -18.20 11.33 2.71
CA MET A 38 -18.17 12.02 4.00
C MET A 38 -17.39 13.34 3.92
N THR A 39 -17.63 14.21 4.89
CA THR A 39 -16.86 15.45 5.00
C THR A 39 -15.40 15.16 5.32
N LEU A 40 -14.49 15.76 4.57
CA LEU A 40 -13.06 15.75 4.85
C LEU A 40 -12.67 17.02 5.62
N GLU A 41 -12.06 16.84 6.78
CA GLU A 41 -11.42 17.94 7.51
C GLU A 41 -9.96 18.05 7.08
N TRP A 42 -9.60 19.19 6.49
CA TRP A 42 -8.23 19.40 6.05
C TRP A 42 -7.31 19.61 7.26
N GLN A 43 -6.27 18.78 7.40
CA GLN A 43 -5.24 18.93 8.42
C GLN A 43 -3.87 18.69 7.81
N GLU A 44 -2.97 19.69 7.88
CA GLU A 44 -1.62 19.60 7.31
C GLU A 44 -0.79 18.49 7.95
N SER A 45 -1.00 18.20 9.25
CA SER A 45 -0.39 17.06 9.94
C SER A 45 -0.74 15.71 9.31
N GLY A 46 -1.93 15.59 8.72
CA GLY A 46 -2.35 14.41 7.95
C GLY A 46 -1.58 14.25 6.64
N VAL A 47 -1.28 15.37 5.97
CA VAL A 47 -0.45 15.42 4.74
C VAL A 47 0.97 14.93 5.06
N GLU A 48 1.55 15.39 6.17
CA GLU A 48 2.87 14.90 6.61
C GLU A 48 2.86 13.40 6.93
N GLY A 49 1.77 12.88 7.50
CA GLY A 49 1.57 11.46 7.74
C GLY A 49 1.63 10.64 6.45
N ALA A 50 0.92 11.08 5.42
CA ALA A 50 0.96 10.49 4.08
C ALA A 50 2.38 10.56 3.47
N ASN A 51 3.08 11.69 3.62
CA ASN A 51 4.45 11.84 3.13
C ASN A 51 5.42 10.86 3.81
N ARG A 52 5.33 10.74 5.14
CA ARG A 52 6.15 9.78 5.91
C ARG A 52 5.86 8.35 5.51
N PHE A 53 4.61 8.01 5.20
CA PHE A 53 4.26 6.68 4.70
C PHE A 53 4.93 6.40 3.36
N LEU A 54 4.80 7.30 2.37
CA LEU A 54 5.44 7.12 1.06
C LEU A 54 6.97 6.99 1.17
N LYS A 55 7.61 7.77 2.05
CA LYS A 55 9.05 7.63 2.34
C LYS A 55 9.41 6.25 2.90
N ARG A 56 8.55 5.63 3.71
CA ARG A 56 8.79 4.26 4.22
C ARG A 56 8.66 3.21 3.12
N VAL A 57 7.66 3.34 2.24
CA VAL A 57 7.50 2.45 1.08
C VAL A 57 8.73 2.56 0.16
N TRP A 58 9.10 3.80 -0.20
CA TRP A 58 10.29 4.08 -1.00
C TRP A 58 11.56 3.48 -0.40
N LYS A 59 11.77 3.71 0.91
CA LYS A 59 12.94 3.18 1.63
C LYS A 59 12.99 1.64 1.53
N LEU A 60 11.89 0.96 1.78
CA LEU A 60 11.85 -0.51 1.73
C LEU A 60 12.11 -1.05 0.32
N VAL A 61 11.53 -0.42 -0.71
CA VAL A 61 11.82 -0.77 -2.11
C VAL A 61 13.29 -0.56 -2.41
N TYR A 62 13.86 0.60 -2.08
CA TYR A 62 15.27 0.91 -2.29
C TYR A 62 16.22 -0.07 -1.59
N GLU A 63 15.96 -0.38 -0.31
CA GLU A 63 16.76 -1.34 0.46
C GLU A 63 16.69 -2.75 -0.14
N HIS A 64 15.51 -3.16 -0.63
CA HIS A 64 15.30 -4.46 -1.26
C HIS A 64 16.01 -4.57 -2.62
N THR A 65 15.85 -3.57 -3.49
CA THR A 65 16.43 -3.58 -4.86
C THR A 65 17.95 -3.45 -4.84
N ASN A 66 18.53 -2.74 -3.86
CA ASN A 66 19.99 -2.63 -3.72
C ASN A 66 20.69 -3.95 -3.35
N ARG A 67 19.94 -4.96 -2.89
CA ARG A 67 20.47 -6.31 -2.65
C ARG A 67 20.56 -7.16 -3.94
N GLY A 68 20.23 -6.59 -5.10
CA GLY A 68 20.34 -7.25 -6.40
C GLY A 68 19.15 -8.14 -6.75
N ALA A 69 19.31 -9.02 -7.74
CA ALA A 69 18.23 -9.88 -8.20
C ALA A 69 17.72 -10.82 -7.09
N VAL A 70 16.46 -11.25 -7.24
CA VAL A 70 15.83 -12.25 -6.36
C VAL A 70 15.60 -13.54 -7.14
N PRO A 71 15.69 -14.71 -6.49
CA PRO A 71 15.28 -15.96 -7.12
C PRO A 71 13.76 -16.04 -7.24
N ALA A 72 13.27 -17.00 -8.00
CA ALA A 72 11.85 -17.34 -8.02
C ALA A 72 11.41 -17.86 -6.64
N LEU A 73 10.22 -17.44 -6.20
CA LEU A 73 9.65 -17.89 -4.93
C LEU A 73 9.20 -19.34 -5.02
N ASP A 74 9.81 -20.24 -4.24
CA ASP A 74 9.31 -21.60 -4.06
C ASP A 74 8.21 -21.64 -2.98
N ILE A 75 6.95 -21.68 -3.42
CA ILE A 75 5.77 -21.66 -2.54
C ILE A 75 5.69 -22.93 -1.67
N ALA A 76 6.18 -24.07 -2.17
CA ALA A 76 6.10 -25.35 -1.45
C ALA A 76 7.09 -25.42 -0.28
N ALA A 77 8.19 -24.65 -0.35
CA ALA A 77 9.25 -24.62 0.66
C ALA A 77 9.09 -23.50 1.70
N LEU A 78 7.96 -22.80 1.73
CA LEU A 78 7.75 -21.71 2.69
C LEU A 78 7.62 -22.24 4.12
N SER A 79 8.29 -21.56 5.05
CA SER A 79 8.08 -21.74 6.49
C SER A 79 6.68 -21.27 6.90
N GLU A 80 6.23 -21.64 8.10
CA GLU A 80 4.92 -21.18 8.61
C GLU A 80 4.82 -19.66 8.73
N ASP A 81 5.90 -18.98 9.14
CA ASP A 81 5.96 -17.52 9.22
C ASP A 81 5.90 -16.87 7.83
N GLN A 82 6.59 -17.46 6.83
CA GLN A 82 6.54 -17.00 5.44
C GLN A 82 5.15 -17.23 4.82
N LYS A 83 4.51 -18.38 5.09
CA LYS A 83 3.13 -18.64 4.68
C LYS A 83 2.17 -17.63 5.32
N ALA A 84 2.35 -17.31 6.60
CA ALA A 84 1.53 -16.30 7.28
C ALA A 84 1.68 -14.91 6.66
N LEU A 85 2.91 -14.49 6.33
CA LEU A 85 3.15 -13.22 5.66
C LEU A 85 2.58 -13.21 4.23
N ARG A 86 2.76 -14.30 3.47
CA ARG A 86 2.17 -14.46 2.12
C ARG A 86 0.65 -14.41 2.19
N ARG A 87 0.04 -15.06 3.18
CA ARG A 87 -1.40 -15.00 3.46
C ARG A 87 -1.87 -13.57 3.68
N ASP A 88 -1.12 -12.79 4.47
CA ASP A 88 -1.43 -11.38 4.73
C ASP A 88 -1.35 -10.52 3.46
N VAL A 89 -0.39 -10.79 2.56
CA VAL A 89 -0.31 -10.13 1.24
C VAL A 89 -1.58 -10.39 0.43
N HIS A 90 -1.96 -11.67 0.28
CA HIS A 90 -3.10 -12.06 -0.56
C HIS A 90 -4.44 -11.63 0.03
N LYS A 91 -4.60 -11.67 1.36
CA LYS A 91 -5.76 -11.07 2.03
C LYS A 91 -5.85 -9.55 1.84
N THR A 92 -4.70 -8.87 1.84
CA THR A 92 -4.66 -7.43 1.58
C THR A 92 -5.06 -7.14 0.13
N ILE A 93 -4.59 -7.92 -0.84
CA ILE A 93 -5.01 -7.81 -2.25
C ILE A 93 -6.54 -7.96 -2.35
N ALA A 94 -7.11 -9.01 -1.76
CA ALA A 94 -8.56 -9.23 -1.78
C ALA A 94 -9.32 -8.06 -1.14
N LYS A 95 -8.88 -7.59 0.02
CA LYS A 95 -9.49 -6.46 0.73
C LYS A 95 -9.42 -5.16 -0.05
N VAL A 96 -8.26 -4.81 -0.59
CA VAL A 96 -8.07 -3.58 -1.37
C VAL A 96 -8.90 -3.62 -2.66
N THR A 97 -8.96 -4.79 -3.31
CA THR A 97 -9.82 -5.00 -4.48
C THR A 97 -11.29 -4.74 -4.16
N ASP A 98 -11.80 -5.29 -3.06
CA ASP A 98 -13.19 -5.09 -2.62
C ASP A 98 -13.46 -3.64 -2.19
N ASP A 99 -12.54 -3.05 -1.42
CA ASP A 99 -12.66 -1.69 -0.89
C ASP A 99 -12.63 -0.65 -2.02
N ILE A 100 -11.82 -0.84 -3.07
CA ILE A 100 -11.80 0.04 -4.26
C ILE A 100 -12.98 -0.23 -5.18
N GLY A 101 -13.18 -1.50 -5.57
CA GLY A 101 -14.10 -1.87 -6.65
C GLY A 101 -15.57 -1.85 -6.24
N ARG A 102 -15.91 -2.48 -5.10
CA ARG A 102 -17.30 -2.67 -4.68
C ARG A 102 -17.74 -1.62 -3.65
N ARG A 103 -16.91 -1.37 -2.64
CA ARG A 103 -17.30 -0.54 -1.48
C ARG A 103 -17.00 0.94 -1.67
N GLN A 104 -16.03 1.27 -2.54
CA GLN A 104 -15.55 2.64 -2.75
C GLN A 104 -15.04 3.31 -1.46
N THR A 105 -14.53 2.51 -0.52
CA THR A 105 -13.96 2.97 0.76
C THR A 105 -12.44 3.04 0.67
N PHE A 106 -11.93 4.03 -0.07
CA PHE A 106 -10.49 4.19 -0.37
C PHE A 106 -9.63 4.33 0.89
N ASN A 107 -10.14 4.99 1.92
CA ASN A 107 -9.45 5.15 3.19
C ASN A 107 -9.16 3.79 3.87
N THR A 108 -10.08 2.83 3.80
CA THR A 108 -9.87 1.49 4.36
C THR A 108 -8.96 0.63 3.48
N ALA A 109 -8.98 0.84 2.16
CA ALA A 109 -8.01 0.23 1.25
C ALA A 109 -6.58 0.69 1.58
N ILE A 110 -6.36 2.00 1.71
CA ILE A 110 -5.06 2.57 2.07
C ILE A 110 -4.62 2.10 3.46
N ALA A 111 -5.55 2.03 4.44
CA ALA A 111 -5.26 1.50 5.77
C ALA A 111 -4.76 0.05 5.72
N ALA A 112 -5.36 -0.81 4.89
CA ALA A 112 -4.92 -2.19 4.72
C ALA A 112 -3.51 -2.27 4.13
N ILE A 113 -3.20 -1.43 3.14
CA ILE A 113 -1.84 -1.35 2.57
C ILE A 113 -0.83 -0.88 3.62
N MET A 114 -1.19 0.13 4.44
CA MET A 114 -0.33 0.60 5.54
C MET A 114 -0.07 -0.49 6.58
N GLU A 115 -1.08 -1.29 6.94
CA GLU A 115 -0.93 -2.42 7.86
C GLU A 115 0.01 -3.49 7.29
N LEU A 116 -0.19 -3.88 6.02
CA LEU A 116 0.71 -4.81 5.33
C LEU A 116 2.15 -4.28 5.31
N MET A 117 2.34 -3.00 4.97
CA MET A 117 3.66 -2.37 4.97
C MET A 117 4.36 -2.40 6.34
N ASN A 118 3.60 -2.28 7.44
CA ASN A 118 4.16 -2.40 8.79
C ASN A 118 4.65 -3.82 9.09
N LYS A 119 4.01 -4.85 8.53
CA LYS A 119 4.45 -6.25 8.62
C LYS A 119 5.69 -6.49 7.76
N LEU A 120 5.67 -6.05 6.51
CA LEU A 120 6.80 -6.19 5.57
C LEU A 120 8.07 -5.51 6.07
N ALA A 121 7.96 -4.34 6.71
CA ALA A 121 9.10 -3.64 7.30
C ALA A 121 9.78 -4.40 8.45
N LYS A 122 9.13 -5.43 9.01
CA LYS A 122 9.65 -6.28 10.10
C LYS A 122 9.99 -7.70 9.62
N ALA A 123 9.65 -8.05 8.38
CA ALA A 123 9.91 -9.36 7.85
C ALA A 123 11.42 -9.60 7.70
N PRO A 124 11.90 -10.85 7.85
CA PRO A 124 13.26 -11.21 7.49
C PRO A 124 13.56 -10.83 6.02
N GLN A 125 14.82 -10.50 5.72
CA GLN A 125 15.23 -10.06 4.37
C GLN A 125 16.55 -10.69 3.90
N ASP A 126 17.10 -11.61 4.68
CA ASP A 126 18.45 -12.13 4.46
C ASP A 126 18.42 -13.46 3.68
N GLY A 127 17.40 -14.29 3.89
CA GLY A 127 17.19 -15.51 3.14
C GLY A 127 16.73 -15.24 1.70
N GLU A 128 17.17 -16.07 0.77
CA GLU A 128 16.74 -16.00 -0.64
C GLU A 128 15.22 -16.04 -0.80
N GLN A 129 14.56 -16.94 -0.06
CA GLN A 129 13.09 -17.07 -0.05
C GLN A 129 12.39 -15.89 0.63
N ASP A 130 13.00 -15.30 1.65
CA ASP A 130 12.48 -14.09 2.28
C ASP A 130 12.48 -12.91 1.30
N ARG A 131 13.58 -12.77 0.54
CA ARG A 131 13.69 -11.75 -0.50
C ARG A 131 12.72 -12.00 -1.65
N ALA A 132 12.55 -13.25 -2.08
CA ALA A 132 11.59 -13.59 -3.12
C ALA A 132 10.14 -13.26 -2.69
N LEU A 133 9.79 -13.56 -1.43
CA LEU A 133 8.47 -13.24 -0.86
C LEU A 133 8.28 -11.73 -0.70
N LEU A 134 9.30 -11.01 -0.23
CA LEU A 134 9.27 -9.55 -0.14
C LEU A 134 9.10 -8.93 -1.54
N ASN A 135 9.69 -9.51 -2.57
CA ASN A 135 9.52 -9.06 -3.95
C ASN A 135 8.08 -9.24 -4.45
N GLU A 136 7.46 -10.41 -4.23
CA GLU A 136 6.02 -10.65 -4.52
C GLU A 136 5.16 -9.58 -3.81
N ALA A 137 5.43 -9.35 -2.53
CA ALA A 137 4.70 -8.39 -1.71
C ALA A 137 4.84 -6.94 -2.19
N LEU A 138 6.06 -6.50 -2.51
CA LEU A 138 6.31 -5.13 -2.98
C LEU A 138 5.71 -4.88 -4.36
N LEU A 139 5.79 -5.85 -5.28
CA LEU A 139 5.11 -5.75 -6.58
C LEU A 139 3.59 -5.65 -6.42
N ALA A 140 2.99 -6.35 -5.44
CA ALA A 140 1.59 -6.20 -5.12
C ALA A 140 1.27 -4.82 -4.50
N VAL A 141 2.05 -4.38 -3.52
CA VAL A 141 1.88 -3.07 -2.85
C VAL A 141 1.96 -1.92 -3.85
N VAL A 142 2.96 -1.91 -4.74
CA VAL A 142 3.13 -0.86 -5.75
C VAL A 142 1.90 -0.78 -6.66
N ARG A 143 1.40 -1.91 -7.15
CA ARG A 143 0.18 -1.93 -7.99
C ARG A 143 -1.07 -1.52 -7.23
N MET A 144 -1.20 -1.89 -5.95
CA MET A 144 -2.32 -1.46 -5.10
C MET A 144 -2.28 0.04 -4.78
N LEU A 145 -1.08 0.63 -4.66
CA LEU A 145 -0.91 2.07 -4.41
C LEU A 145 -1.02 2.93 -5.68
N TYR A 146 -0.75 2.35 -6.84
CA TYR A 146 -0.66 3.07 -8.11
C TYR A 146 -1.88 3.97 -8.43
N PRO A 147 -3.15 3.56 -8.20
CA PRO A 147 -4.29 4.47 -8.41
C PRO A 147 -4.27 5.73 -7.54
N PHE A 148 -3.64 5.67 -6.35
CA PHE A 148 -3.55 6.78 -5.41
C PHE A 148 -2.30 7.63 -5.66
N THR A 149 -1.16 6.98 -5.88
CA THR A 149 0.16 7.63 -5.97
C THR A 149 0.94 7.16 -7.19
N PRO A 150 0.49 7.54 -8.40
CA PRO A 150 0.98 6.96 -9.64
C PRO A 150 2.45 7.29 -9.92
N HIS A 151 2.94 8.48 -9.56
CA HIS A 151 4.30 8.91 -9.93
C HIS A 151 5.36 8.08 -9.20
N VAL A 152 5.27 7.98 -7.88
CA VAL A 152 6.20 7.18 -7.07
C VAL A 152 6.07 5.69 -7.37
N CYS A 153 4.85 5.21 -7.67
CA CYS A 153 4.63 3.81 -8.03
C CYS A 153 5.21 3.46 -9.40
N PHE A 154 5.20 4.38 -10.36
CA PHE A 154 5.84 4.21 -11.65
C PHE A 154 7.35 3.92 -11.49
N ASP A 155 8.05 4.75 -10.71
CA ASP A 155 9.48 4.58 -10.46
C ASP A 155 9.80 3.30 -9.65
N MET A 156 8.99 3.00 -8.62
CA MET A 156 9.18 1.79 -7.81
C MET A 156 8.93 0.52 -8.62
N TRP A 157 7.94 0.51 -9.53
CA TRP A 157 7.66 -0.63 -10.41
C TRP A 157 8.86 -0.98 -11.29
N GLN A 158 9.44 0.03 -11.94
CA GLN A 158 10.64 -0.15 -12.77
C GLN A 158 11.82 -0.65 -11.93
N SER A 159 12.01 -0.10 -10.72
CA SER A 159 13.08 -0.51 -9.80
C SER A 159 12.95 -1.96 -9.33
N LEU A 160 11.73 -2.47 -9.17
CA LEU A 160 11.43 -3.86 -8.79
C LEU A 160 11.54 -4.85 -9.96
N GLY A 161 11.87 -4.38 -11.16
CA GLY A 161 11.92 -5.22 -12.36
C GLY A 161 10.53 -5.67 -12.85
N GLY A 162 9.50 -4.88 -12.58
CA GLY A 162 8.17 -5.11 -13.12
C GLY A 162 8.16 -5.05 -14.65
N GLU A 163 7.34 -5.88 -15.29
CA GLU A 163 7.25 -5.94 -16.75
C GLU A 163 6.46 -4.75 -17.31
N GLY A 164 7.03 -4.05 -18.29
CA GLY A 164 6.39 -2.92 -18.96
C GLY A 164 6.11 -1.73 -18.03
N ASP A 165 5.19 -0.87 -18.45
CA ASP A 165 4.73 0.28 -17.64
C ASP A 165 3.63 -0.15 -16.67
N VAL A 166 3.70 0.34 -15.42
CA VAL A 166 2.72 0.02 -14.38
C VAL A 166 1.30 0.43 -14.76
N ASP A 167 1.14 1.44 -15.62
CA ASP A 167 -0.13 1.90 -16.18
C ASP A 167 -0.90 0.78 -16.89
N ASN A 168 -0.16 -0.17 -17.47
CA ASN A 168 -0.69 -1.33 -18.19
C ASN A 168 -0.51 -2.65 -17.43
N ALA A 169 0.07 -2.62 -16.23
CA ALA A 169 0.28 -3.81 -15.43
C ALA A 169 -1.07 -4.39 -14.97
N PRO A 170 -1.23 -5.72 -14.94
CA PRO A 170 -2.45 -6.34 -14.45
C PRO A 170 -2.61 -6.06 -12.95
N TRP A 171 -3.84 -5.74 -12.55
CA TRP A 171 -4.23 -5.63 -11.14
C TRP A 171 -3.87 -6.94 -10.41
N PRO A 172 -3.25 -6.88 -9.21
CA PRO A 172 -2.91 -8.09 -8.46
C PRO A 172 -4.17 -8.89 -8.12
N GLN A 173 -4.13 -10.19 -8.37
CA GLN A 173 -5.20 -11.12 -8.00
C GLN A 173 -4.76 -11.94 -6.79
N ALA A 174 -5.66 -12.08 -5.82
CA ALA A 174 -5.41 -12.88 -4.63
C ALA A 174 -5.40 -14.38 -4.98
N ASP A 175 -4.39 -15.08 -4.50
CA ASP A 175 -4.28 -16.54 -4.56
C ASP A 175 -5.09 -17.14 -3.41
N GLU A 176 -6.22 -17.79 -3.74
CA GLU A 176 -7.09 -18.44 -2.76
C GLU A 176 -6.36 -19.49 -1.91
N GLN A 177 -5.35 -20.17 -2.46
CA GLN A 177 -4.56 -21.15 -1.71
C GLN A 177 -3.64 -20.47 -0.68
N ALA A 178 -3.12 -19.29 -1.00
CA ALA A 178 -2.33 -18.49 -0.06
C ALA A 178 -3.17 -18.02 1.14
N MET A 179 -4.49 -17.87 0.95
CA MET A 179 -5.39 -17.33 1.98
C MET A 179 -5.90 -18.36 2.98
N VAL A 180 -5.66 -19.66 2.74
CA VAL A 180 -6.12 -20.76 3.61
C VAL A 180 -5.51 -20.61 5.02
N GLU A 181 -6.37 -20.71 6.03
CA GLU A 181 -6.00 -20.70 7.44
C GLU A 181 -6.06 -22.10 8.04
N ASP A 182 -4.98 -22.52 8.70
CA ASP A 182 -4.93 -23.78 9.46
C ASP A 182 -5.53 -23.64 10.87
N SER A 183 -5.71 -22.40 11.36
CA SER A 183 -6.28 -22.10 12.67
C SER A 183 -7.12 -20.83 12.62
N ARG A 184 -8.12 -20.72 13.50
CA ARG A 184 -9.01 -19.56 13.61
C ARG A 184 -9.01 -19.00 15.02
N LEU A 185 -9.03 -17.66 15.12
CA LEU A 185 -9.20 -16.97 16.39
C LEU A 185 -10.65 -17.15 16.89
N VAL A 186 -10.83 -17.73 18.07
CA VAL A 186 -12.14 -17.87 18.73
C VAL A 186 -12.18 -16.93 19.94
N VAL A 187 -13.14 -16.00 19.94
CA VAL A 187 -13.39 -15.09 21.07
C VAL A 187 -14.43 -15.75 21.98
N VAL A 188 -14.06 -16.04 23.23
CA VAL A 188 -14.96 -16.58 24.26
C VAL A 188 -15.42 -15.46 25.18
N GLN A 189 -16.74 -15.29 25.30
CA GLN A 189 -17.37 -14.30 26.17
C GLN A 189 -18.08 -15.01 27.33
N VAL A 190 -18.14 -14.37 28.50
CA VAL A 190 -18.86 -14.83 29.72
C VAL A 190 -20.00 -13.88 30.00
#